data_AF-A0AAW8AWX7-F1
#
_entry.id   AF-A0AAW8AWX7-F1
#
_cell.length_a   1.000
_cell.length_b   1.000
_cell.length_c   1.000
_cell.angle_alpha   90.00
_cell.angle_beta   90.00
_cell.angle_gamma   90.00
#
_symmetry.space_group_name_H-M   'P 1'
#
loop_
_entity.id
_entity.type
_entity.pdbx_description
1 polymer ?
#
loop_
_entity_poly.entity_id
_entity_poly.type
_entity_poly.pdbx_seq_one_letter_code
_entity_poly.pdbx_strand_id
1 'polypeptide(L)'
;MEMPELLEARSARYLNGSIDLVYFDGQRYHIADYKSNYLGENLADYSVESIAQSMSLASYWLQAGLYLVALHRYLKVKMQNYDIEQHLGGATYLY
;
A
#
# COMPACT_ATOMS: atom_id res chain seq x y z
N MET A 1 24.04 -18.11 18.48
CA MET A 1 24.11 -16.74 17.92
C MET A 1 23.12 -15.93 18.73
N GLU A 2 23.61 -15.16 19.69
CA GLU A 2 22.74 -14.32 20.55
C GLU A 2 22.19 -13.16 19.73
N MET A 3 20.89 -12.90 19.84
CA MET A 3 20.31 -11.69 19.28
C MET A 3 20.73 -10.49 20.14
N PRO A 4 21.25 -9.41 19.53
CA PRO A 4 21.63 -8.22 20.28
C PRO A 4 20.39 -7.62 20.93
N GLU A 5 20.57 -7.15 22.18
CA GLU A 5 19.55 -6.44 22.93
C GLU A 5 19.18 -5.15 22.17
N LEU A 6 17.93 -5.03 21.73
CA LEU A 6 17.44 -3.86 21.01
C LEU A 6 17.33 -2.69 22.00
N LEU A 7 18.13 -1.63 21.79
CA LEU A 7 18.04 -0.38 22.55
C LEU A 7 16.60 0.17 22.48
N GLU A 8 16.05 0.59 23.63
CA GLU A 8 14.74 1.28 23.67
C GLU A 8 14.76 2.52 22.77
N ALA A 9 14.06 2.44 21.64
CA ALA A 9 13.91 3.56 20.73
C ALA A 9 12.93 4.59 21.31
N ARG A 10 13.40 5.48 22.18
CA ARG A 10 12.63 6.62 22.72
C ARG A 10 12.55 7.81 21.74
N SER A 11 12.21 7.54 20.48
CA SER A 11 11.84 8.59 19.52
C SER A 11 10.56 8.15 18.82
N ALA A 12 9.56 9.03 18.77
CA ALA A 12 8.39 8.80 17.93
C ALA A 12 8.87 8.75 16.48
N ARG A 13 8.97 7.54 15.91
CA ARG A 13 9.33 7.35 14.51
C ARG A 13 8.05 7.51 13.69
N TYR A 14 7.89 8.69 13.09
CA TYR A 14 6.82 8.93 12.13
C TYR A 14 7.20 8.30 10.79
N LEU A 15 6.23 7.62 10.18
CA LEU A 15 6.30 7.18 8.80
C LEU A 15 5.38 8.08 7.98
N ASN A 16 5.95 8.76 6.99
CA ASN A 16 5.24 9.70 6.14
C ASN A 16 5.09 9.10 4.75
N GLY A 17 3.96 9.36 4.10
CA GLY A 17 3.68 8.91 2.73
C GLY A 17 2.48 9.65 2.15
N SER A 18 2.27 9.51 0.85
CA SER A 18 1.14 10.06 0.12
C SER A 18 0.44 8.95 -0.63
N ILE A 19 -0.88 8.87 -0.52
CA ILE A 19 -1.69 7.94 -1.31
C ILE A 19 -2.25 8.74 -2.48
N ASP A 20 -2.00 8.30 -3.71
CA ASP A 20 -2.45 9.01 -4.92
C ASP A 20 -3.98 9.09 -4.99
N LEU A 21 -4.67 7.96 -4.79
CA LEU A 21 -6.13 7.89 -4.84
C LEU A 21 -6.69 6.95 -3.77
N VAL A 22 -7.64 7.47 -3.00
CA VAL A 22 -8.59 6.67 -2.23
C VAL A 22 -9.95 6.79 -2.91
N TYR A 23 -10.61 5.66 -3.17
CA TYR A 23 -11.93 5.65 -3.80
C TYR A 23 -12.88 4.71 -3.06
N PHE A 24 -14.18 4.96 -3.21
CA PHE A 24 -15.25 4.11 -2.70
C PHE A 24 -15.93 3.43 -3.89
N ASP A 25 -16.03 2.11 -3.87
CA ASP A 25 -16.60 1.33 -4.98
C ASP A 25 -18.13 1.12 -4.87
N GLY A 26 -18.75 1.67 -3.82
CA GLY A 26 -20.14 1.42 -3.46
C GLY A 26 -20.30 0.55 -2.21
N GLN A 27 -19.25 -0.16 -1.79
CA GLN A 27 -19.23 -1.00 -0.60
C GLN A 27 -18.00 -0.76 0.30
N ARG A 28 -16.81 -0.63 -0.28
CA ARG A 28 -15.52 -0.58 0.41
C ARG A 28 -14.69 0.62 -0.04
N TYR A 29 -13.75 1.03 0.82
CA TYR A 29 -12.74 2.04 0.50
C TYR A 29 -11.43 1.37 0.08
N HIS A 30 -10.93 1.77 -1.09
CA HIS A 30 -9.77 1.17 -1.75
C HIS A 30 -8.68 2.20 -1.99
N ILE A 31 -7.49 1.70 -2.32
CA ILE A 31 -6.36 2.50 -2.76
C ILE A 31 -6.07 2.19 -4.23
N ALA A 32 -5.79 3.23 -5.01
CA ALA A 32 -5.14 3.11 -6.31
C ALA A 32 -3.90 4.01 -6.35
N ASP A 33 -2.82 3.51 -6.95
CA ASP A 33 -1.54 4.19 -7.04
C ASP A 33 -0.98 4.05 -8.46
N TYR A 34 -0.50 5.15 -9.03
CA TYR A 34 -0.01 5.21 -10.40
C TYR A 34 1.52 5.10 -10.43
N LYS A 35 2.02 4.17 -11.24
CA LYS A 35 3.44 3.88 -11.38
C LYS A 35 3.89 4.20 -12.79
N SER A 36 4.66 5.28 -12.94
CA SER A 36 5.30 5.64 -14.22
C SER A 36 6.54 4.78 -14.52
N ASN A 37 6.57 3.53 -14.05
CA ASN A 37 7.70 2.64 -14.21
C ASN A 37 7.78 2.20 -15.67
N TYR A 38 8.93 2.45 -16.29
CA TYR A 38 9.18 2.03 -17.67
C TYR A 38 9.60 0.56 -17.71
N LEU A 39 8.81 -0.28 -18.38
CA LEU A 39 9.12 -1.70 -18.57
C LEU A 39 9.58 -2.03 -19.99
N GLY A 40 9.31 -1.14 -20.95
CA GLY A 40 9.70 -1.26 -22.36
C GLY A 40 8.76 -0.45 -23.27
N GLU A 41 8.97 -0.53 -24.58
CA GLU A 41 8.19 0.24 -25.57
C GLU A 41 6.89 -0.45 -25.98
N ASN A 42 6.77 -1.75 -25.71
CA ASN A 42 5.67 -2.58 -26.21
C ASN A 42 4.72 -2.97 -25.08
N LEU A 43 3.45 -3.21 -25.43
CA LEU A 43 2.45 -3.71 -24.48
C LEU A 43 2.87 -5.04 -23.83
N ALA A 44 3.62 -5.89 -24.55
CA ALA A 44 4.13 -7.16 -24.03
C ALA A 44 5.15 -6.97 -22.88
N ASP A 45 5.83 -5.83 -22.83
CA ASP A 45 6.77 -5.51 -21.75
C ASP A 45 6.03 -5.23 -20.41
N TYR A 46 4.73 -4.95 -20.49
CA TYR A 46 3.80 -4.77 -19.37
C TYR A 46 2.95 -6.02 -19.11
N SER A 47 3.50 -7.21 -19.40
CA SER A 47 2.90 -8.49 -18.99
C SER A 47 2.72 -8.58 -17.47
N VAL A 48 1.82 -9.45 -17.03
CA VAL A 48 1.58 -9.70 -15.59
C VAL A 48 2.89 -10.09 -14.90
N GLU A 49 3.73 -10.89 -15.56
CA GLU A 49 5.01 -11.35 -15.06
C GLU A 49 6.02 -10.20 -14.92
N SER A 50 6.14 -9.34 -15.94
CA SER A 50 7.03 -8.18 -15.93
C SER A 50 6.64 -7.17 -14.85
N ILE A 51 5.33 -6.90 -14.72
CA ILE A 51 4.80 -6.01 -13.68
C ILE A 51 5.06 -6.62 -12.30
N ALA A 52 4.79 -7.92 -12.10
CA ALA A 52 5.03 -8.58 -10.82
C ALA A 52 6.52 -8.53 -10.40
N GLN A 53 7.45 -8.69 -11.35
CA GLN A 53 8.88 -8.53 -11.10
C GLN A 53 9.23 -7.09 -10.71
N SER A 54 8.72 -6.10 -11.46
CA SER A 54 8.91 -4.68 -11.14
C SER A 54 8.39 -4.32 -9.75
N MET A 55 7.17 -4.76 -9.41
CA MET A 55 6.56 -4.54 -8.10
C MET A 55 7.37 -5.17 -6.96
N SER A 56 7.94 -6.35 -7.20
CA SER A 56 8.77 -7.05 -6.22
C SER A 56 10.09 -6.32 -5.98
N LEU A 57 10.77 -5.91 -7.05
CA LEU A 57 12.02 -5.15 -6.99
C LEU A 57 11.85 -3.81 -6.27
N ALA A 58 10.74 -3.12 -6.52
CA ALA A 58 10.44 -1.83 -5.90
C ALA A 58 9.76 -1.96 -4.52
N SER A 59 9.51 -3.17 -4.04
CA SER A 59 8.83 -3.44 -2.75
C SER A 59 7.45 -2.78 -2.64
N TYR A 60 6.71 -2.68 -3.74
CA TYR A 60 5.38 -2.06 -3.74
C TYR A 60 4.33 -2.86 -2.94
N TRP A 61 4.58 -4.14 -2.68
CA TRP A 61 3.79 -4.92 -1.73
C TRP A 61 3.88 -4.35 -0.30
N LEU A 62 5.06 -3.90 0.14
CA LEU A 62 5.25 -3.30 1.45
C LEU A 62 4.57 -1.94 1.53
N GLN A 63 4.73 -1.12 0.48
CA GLN A 63 4.04 0.16 0.36
C GLN A 63 2.51 -0.01 0.43
N ALA A 64 1.95 -1.00 -0.28
CA ALA A 64 0.52 -1.29 -0.23
C ALA A 64 0.06 -1.66 1.19
N GLY A 65 0.80 -2.51 1.88
CA GLY A 65 0.50 -2.87 3.27
C GLY A 65 0.52 -1.66 4.20
N LEU A 66 1.53 -0.79 4.09
CA LEU A 66 1.64 0.43 4.89
C LEU A 66 0.48 1.41 4.59
N TYR A 67 0.12 1.55 3.32
CA TYR A 67 -0.97 2.44 2.90
C TYR A 67 -2.33 1.91 3.35
N LEU A 68 -2.58 0.60 3.26
CA LEU A 68 -3.80 -0.02 3.78
C LEU A 68 -3.90 0.13 5.31
N VAL A 69 -2.78 0.01 6.04
CA VAL A 69 -2.76 0.30 7.50
C VAL A 69 -3.08 1.77 7.78
N ALA A 70 -2.55 2.69 6.98
CA ALA A 70 -2.86 4.12 7.11
C ALA A 70 -4.35 4.39 6.84
N LEU A 71 -4.91 3.84 5.77
CA LEU A 71 -6.33 3.97 5.44
C LEU A 71 -7.22 3.34 6.50
N HIS A 72 -6.89 2.14 6.98
CA HIS A 72 -7.57 1.48 8.09
C HIS A 72 -7.65 2.38 9.32
N ARG A 73 -6.51 2.94 9.75
CA ARG A 73 -6.45 3.84 10.91
C ARG A 73 -7.26 5.11 10.69
N TYR A 74 -7.20 5.67 9.48
CA TYR A 74 -7.98 6.85 9.11
C TYR A 74 -9.49 6.57 9.20
N LEU A 75 -9.97 5.49 8.56
CA LEU A 75 -11.39 5.13 8.57
C LEU A 75 -11.89 4.80 9.97
N LYS A 76 -11.09 4.09 10.79
CA LYS A 76 -11.44 3.81 12.19
C LYS A 76 -11.70 5.08 13.02
N VAL A 77 -11.02 6.18 12.69
CA VAL A 77 -11.21 7.48 13.37
C VAL A 77 -12.38 8.26 12.76
N LYS A 78 -12.60 8.16 11.46
CA LYS A 78 -13.55 9.03 10.73
C LYS A 78 -14.93 8.45 10.50
N MET A 79 -15.06 7.13 10.52
CA MET A 79 -16.30 6.43 10.21
C MET A 79 -16.89 5.79 11.46
N GLN A 80 -18.13 6.15 11.79
CA GLN A 80 -18.88 5.50 12.85
C GLN A 80 -19.20 4.05 12.44
N ASN A 81 -19.14 3.12 13.40
CA ASN A 81 -19.38 1.69 13.18
C ASN A 81 -18.45 1.06 12.11
N TYR A 82 -17.22 1.57 11.99
CA TYR A 82 -16.22 0.97 11.11
C TYR A 82 -15.90 -0.46 11.51
N ASP A 83 -16.16 -1.38 10.58
CA ASP A 83 -15.68 -2.75 10.55
C ASP A 83 -14.67 -2.93 9.41
N ILE A 84 -13.54 -3.59 9.68
CA ILE A 84 -12.45 -3.73 8.70
C ILE A 84 -12.83 -4.66 7.53
N GLU A 85 -13.54 -5.75 7.81
CA GLU A 85 -13.92 -6.76 6.81
C GLU A 85 -15.03 -6.25 5.88
N GLN A 86 -15.83 -5.29 6.35
CA GLN A 86 -16.92 -4.70 5.58
C GLN A 86 -16.49 -3.47 4.79
N HIS A 87 -15.60 -2.64 5.33
CA HIS A 87 -15.34 -1.30 4.77
C HIS A 87 -13.95 -1.13 4.17
N LEU A 88 -12.95 -1.95 4.53
CA LEU A 88 -11.62 -1.86 3.92
C LEU A 88 -11.54 -2.74 2.67
N GLY A 89 -11.16 -2.11 1.57
CA GLY A 89 -10.86 -2.75 0.31
C GLY A 89 -9.39 -3.12 0.15
N GLY A 90 -8.98 -3.32 -1.10
CA GLY A 90 -7.61 -3.62 -1.48
C GLY A 90 -6.83 -2.38 -1.96
N ALA A 91 -5.58 -2.63 -2.34
CA ALA A 91 -4.74 -1.67 -3.04
C ALA A 91 -4.47 -2.17 -4.47
N THR A 92 -4.58 -1.28 -5.45
CA THR A 92 -4.34 -1.55 -6.86
C THR A 92 -3.23 -0.64 -7.38
N TYR A 93 -2.36 -1.18 -8.22
CA TYR A 93 -1.33 -0.41 -8.91
C TYR A 93 -1.63 -0.34 -10.40
N LEU A 94 -1.53 0.87 -10.96
CA LEU A 94 -1.69 1.13 -12.37
C LEU A 94 -0.30 1.43 -12.94
N TYR A 95 0.17 0.53 -13.81
CA TYR A 95 1.44 0.60 -14.52
C TYR A 95 1.23 1.10 -15.95
#